data_AF-A0A843U9C2-F1
#
_entry.id   AF-A0A843U9C2-F1
#
_cell.length_a   1.000
_cell.length_b   1.000
_cell.length_c   1.000
_cell.angle_alpha   90.00
_cell.angle_beta   90.00
_cell.angle_gamma   90.00
#
_symmetry.space_group_name_H-M   'P 1'
#
loop_
_entity.id
_entity.type
_entity.pdbx_description
1 polymer ?
#
loop_
_entity_poly.entity_id
_entity_poly.type
_entity_poly.pdbx_seq_one_letter_code
_entity_poly.pdbx_strand_id
1 'polypeptide(L)'
;MAAAALKDQLNGLVSSMFGEGLLDDQFSQLQMLQDANNPGFIAEVITLFCEDAERLLNELTKLLEQPAVDYHKVDAYVHQLKGSSSSVGASHIKQACIEFRQFCEDNNKEGCLHTLNLVKHEYCRLRTKFETMVQGWEGARYANFLWDYFAQGLKPLAFATVLASAARAWLQLSRLLGQSLTMLGLAHWLLDLILSTSMLEQRIQAYESKQ
;
A
#
# COMPACT_ATOMS: atom_id res chain seq x y z
N MET A 1 -20.35 9.49 2.95
CA MET A 1 -20.79 8.16 2.47
C MET A 1 -19.62 7.36 1.89
N ALA A 2 -18.88 7.88 0.90
CA ALA A 2 -17.75 7.15 0.28
C ALA A 2 -16.59 6.81 1.25
N ALA A 3 -16.19 7.75 2.12
CA ALA A 3 -15.10 7.51 3.09
C ALA A 3 -15.42 6.43 4.13
N ALA A 4 -16.69 6.34 4.55
CA ALA A 4 -17.16 5.29 5.47
C ALA A 4 -17.13 3.91 4.79
N ALA A 5 -17.62 3.82 3.55
CA ALA A 5 -17.57 2.59 2.77
C ALA A 5 -16.13 2.10 2.53
N LEU A 6 -15.19 3.01 2.26
CA LEU A 6 -13.77 2.67 2.09
C LEU A 6 -13.16 2.14 3.40
N LYS A 7 -13.49 2.76 4.54
CA LYS A 7 -13.05 2.29 5.86
C LYS A 7 -13.58 0.89 6.17
N ASP A 8 -14.85 0.63 5.86
CA ASP A 8 -15.46 -0.69 6.07
C ASP A 8 -14.81 -1.76 5.16
N GLN A 9 -14.51 -1.42 3.91
CA GLN A 9 -13.78 -2.30 2.99
C GLN A 9 -12.38 -2.64 3.52
N LEU A 10 -11.65 -1.66 4.03
CA LEU A 10 -10.32 -1.86 4.63
C LEU A 10 -10.38 -2.75 5.87
N ASN A 11 -11.34 -2.51 6.76
CA ASN A 11 -11.55 -3.35 7.93
C ASN A 11 -11.90 -4.79 7.54
N GLY A 12 -12.74 -4.97 6.51
CA GLY A 12 -13.06 -6.27 5.94
C GLY A 12 -11.84 -6.98 5.35
N LEU A 13 -10.99 -6.24 4.64
CA LEU A 13 -9.73 -6.77 4.10
C LEU A 13 -8.81 -7.26 5.23
N VAL A 14 -8.55 -6.43 6.24
CA VAL A 14 -7.70 -6.81 7.38
C VAL A 14 -8.28 -8.04 8.09
N SER A 15 -9.60 -8.07 8.33
CA SER A 15 -10.27 -9.22 8.95
C SER A 15 -10.09 -10.49 8.12
N SER A 16 -10.15 -10.40 6.78
CA SER A 16 -9.88 -11.53 5.89
C SER A 16 -8.44 -12.03 6.00
N MET A 17 -7.47 -11.12 6.17
CA MET A 17 -6.05 -11.47 6.30
C MET A 17 -5.78 -12.26 7.59
N PHE A 18 -6.39 -11.85 8.70
CA PHE A 18 -6.36 -12.62 9.96
C PHE A 18 -7.07 -13.97 9.81
N GLY A 19 -8.24 -14.01 9.17
CA GLY A 19 -8.99 -15.24 8.93
C GLY A 19 -8.26 -16.26 8.06
N GLU A 20 -7.46 -15.78 7.10
CA GLU A 20 -6.58 -16.61 6.25
C GLU A 20 -5.26 -17.02 6.93
N GLY A 21 -4.97 -16.52 8.14
CA GLY A 21 -3.72 -16.77 8.85
C GLY A 21 -2.51 -15.98 8.34
N LEU A 22 -2.71 -15.02 7.41
CA LEU A 22 -1.63 -14.22 6.83
C LEU A 22 -1.00 -13.28 7.87
N LEU A 23 -1.82 -12.77 8.79
CA LEU A 23 -1.42 -11.88 9.87
C LEU A 23 -1.61 -12.54 11.24
N ASP A 24 -0.71 -12.26 12.18
CA ASP A 24 -0.83 -12.62 13.58
C ASP A 24 -0.96 -11.38 14.50
N ASP A 25 -1.08 -11.62 15.81
CA ASP A 25 -1.29 -10.59 16.84
C ASP A 25 -0.24 -9.47 16.83
N GLN A 26 0.95 -9.71 16.26
CA GLN A 26 1.96 -8.65 16.12
C GLN A 26 1.47 -7.53 15.20
N PHE A 27 0.69 -7.86 14.16
CA PHE A 27 0.10 -6.84 13.30
C PHE A 27 -0.95 -6.00 14.05
N SER A 28 -1.75 -6.63 14.92
CA SER A 28 -2.69 -5.91 15.79
C SER A 28 -1.96 -4.93 16.72
N GLN A 29 -0.82 -5.35 17.30
CA GLN A 29 0.01 -4.46 18.11
C GLN A 29 0.55 -3.28 17.31
N LEU A 30 0.98 -3.49 16.06
CA LEU A 30 1.38 -2.39 15.19
C LEU A 30 0.22 -1.41 14.97
N GLN A 31 -0.98 -1.91 14.65
CA GLN A 31 -2.16 -1.05 14.44
C GLN A 31 -2.48 -0.16 15.65
N MET A 32 -2.21 -0.63 16.88
CA MET A 32 -2.40 0.16 18.10
C MET A 32 -1.41 1.32 18.24
N LEU A 33 -0.27 1.27 17.55
CA LEU A 33 0.73 2.34 17.56
C LEU A 33 0.42 3.48 16.58
N GLN A 34 -0.52 3.28 15.66
CA GLN A 34 -0.98 4.33 14.75
C GLN A 34 -1.96 5.25 15.48
N ASP A 35 -1.65 6.56 15.52
CA ASP A 35 -2.48 7.56 16.16
C ASP A 35 -2.68 8.81 15.26
N ALA A 36 -3.34 9.84 15.78
CA ALA A 36 -3.56 11.09 15.06
C ALA A 36 -2.27 11.86 14.75
N ASN A 37 -1.18 11.63 15.52
CA ASN A 37 0.12 12.27 15.32
C ASN A 37 0.97 11.51 14.29
N ASN A 38 0.73 10.21 14.11
CA ASN A 38 1.40 9.36 13.13
C ASN A 38 0.40 8.56 12.26
N PRO A 39 -0.39 9.24 11.40
CA PRO A 39 -1.43 8.59 10.60
C PRO A 39 -0.87 7.74 9.44
N GLY A 40 0.46 7.72 9.21
CA GLY A 40 1.12 6.95 8.15
C GLY A 40 1.86 5.70 8.63
N PHE A 41 1.97 5.49 9.95
CA PHE A 41 2.86 4.49 10.55
C PHE A 41 2.78 3.10 9.90
N ILE A 42 1.56 2.54 9.77
CA ILE A 42 1.42 1.17 9.25
C ILE A 42 1.78 1.09 7.77
N ALA A 43 1.45 2.12 6.98
CA ALA A 43 1.82 2.16 5.57
C ALA A 43 3.35 2.19 5.41
N GLU A 44 4.04 2.96 6.25
CA GLU A 44 5.51 3.01 6.28
C GLU A 44 6.12 1.66 6.67
N VAL A 45 5.63 1.03 7.74
CA VAL A 45 6.08 -0.28 8.20
C VAL A 45 5.90 -1.36 7.12
N ILE A 46 4.76 -1.36 6.44
CA ILE A 46 4.47 -2.29 5.35
C ILE A 46 5.41 -2.06 4.16
N THR A 47 5.64 -0.80 3.80
CA THR A 47 6.52 -0.45 2.68
C THR A 47 7.94 -0.92 2.94
N LEU A 48 8.47 -0.63 4.13
CA LEU A 48 9.80 -1.08 4.56
C LEU A 48 9.93 -2.61 4.56
N PHE A 49 8.90 -3.31 5.06
CA PHE A 49 8.87 -4.77 5.02
C PHE A 49 8.93 -5.31 3.59
N CYS A 50 8.12 -4.77 2.67
CA CYS A 50 8.10 -5.21 1.27
C CYS A 50 9.46 -5.00 0.58
N GLU A 51 10.09 -3.83 0.79
CA GLU A 51 11.42 -3.52 0.26
C GLU A 51 12.48 -4.50 0.78
N ASP A 52 12.48 -4.76 2.09
CA ASP A 52 13.41 -5.71 2.70
C ASP A 52 13.16 -7.14 2.22
N ALA A 53 11.91 -7.58 2.18
CA ALA A 53 11.54 -8.92 1.74
C ALA A 53 11.97 -9.17 0.29
N GLU A 54 11.74 -8.22 -0.62
CA GLU A 54 12.18 -8.32 -2.02
C GLU A 54 13.70 -8.44 -2.14
N ARG A 55 14.43 -7.57 -1.44
CA ARG A 55 15.89 -7.62 -1.42
C ARG A 55 16.39 -8.98 -0.94
N LEU A 56 15.85 -9.48 0.18
CA LEU A 56 16.25 -10.74 0.78
C LEU A 56 15.90 -11.94 -0.12
N LEU A 57 14.69 -11.97 -0.69
CA LEU A 57 14.25 -13.01 -1.62
C LEU A 57 15.13 -13.08 -2.88
N ASN A 58 15.54 -11.93 -3.41
CA ASN A 58 16.43 -11.85 -4.56
C ASN A 58 17.82 -12.39 -4.22
N GLU A 59 18.38 -12.04 -3.07
CA GLU A 59 19.69 -12.55 -2.63
C GLU A 59 19.65 -14.07 -2.36
N LEU A 60 18.60 -14.56 -1.70
CA LEU A 60 18.39 -16.00 -1.49
C LEU A 60 18.30 -16.78 -2.81
N THR A 61 17.60 -16.21 -3.80
CA THR A 61 17.50 -16.81 -5.14
C THR A 61 18.87 -16.94 -5.79
N LYS A 62 19.66 -15.85 -5.81
CA LYS A 62 21.01 -15.85 -6.38
C LYS A 62 21.95 -16.85 -5.70
N LEU A 63 21.84 -17.02 -4.37
CA LEU A 63 22.69 -17.96 -3.64
C LEU A 63 22.36 -19.42 -3.97
N LEU A 64 21.06 -19.75 -4.08
CA LEU A 64 20.63 -21.12 -4.34
C LEU A 64 20.77 -21.53 -5.82
N GLU A 65 20.86 -20.57 -6.74
CA GLU A 65 21.19 -20.84 -8.14
C GLU A 65 22.65 -21.27 -8.36
N GLN A 66 23.55 -21.00 -7.40
CA GLN A 66 24.96 -21.36 -7.53
C GLN A 66 25.20 -22.87 -7.50
N PRO A 67 26.19 -23.40 -8.23
CA PRO A 67 26.55 -24.82 -8.20
C PRO A 67 26.94 -25.29 -6.80
N ALA A 68 27.73 -24.51 -6.08
CA ALA A 68 28.08 -24.72 -4.68
C ALA A 68 27.36 -23.66 -3.84
N VAL A 69 26.50 -24.10 -2.92
CA VAL A 69 25.69 -23.22 -2.07
C VAL A 69 26.43 -22.91 -0.77
N ASP A 70 26.53 -21.64 -0.43
CA ASP A 70 26.98 -21.19 0.89
C ASP A 70 25.80 -21.16 1.87
N TYR A 71 25.57 -22.27 2.56
CA TYR A 71 24.44 -22.43 3.48
C TYR A 71 24.50 -21.51 4.69
N HIS A 72 25.69 -21.09 5.13
CA HIS A 72 25.83 -20.12 6.22
C HIS A 72 25.29 -18.75 5.79
N LYS A 73 25.58 -18.34 4.55
CA LYS A 73 25.05 -17.10 3.99
C LYS A 73 23.55 -17.18 3.70
N VAL A 74 23.05 -18.34 3.25
CA VAL A 74 21.60 -18.58 3.09
C VAL A 74 20.90 -18.47 4.46
N ASP A 75 21.40 -19.15 5.50
CA ASP A 75 20.85 -19.09 6.87
C ASP A 75 20.76 -17.65 7.38
N ALA A 76 21.81 -16.85 7.17
CA ALA A 76 21.82 -15.45 7.59
C ALA A 76 20.71 -14.61 6.94
N TYR A 77 20.45 -14.82 5.64
CA TYR A 77 19.37 -14.12 4.94
C TYR A 77 17.98 -14.64 5.32
N VAL A 78 17.81 -15.95 5.50
CA VAL A 78 16.57 -16.54 6.00
C VAL A 78 16.25 -16.02 7.41
N HIS A 79 17.26 -15.89 8.26
CA HIS A 79 17.11 -15.35 9.60
C HIS A 79 16.65 -13.88 9.59
N GLN A 80 17.24 -13.05 8.72
CA GLN A 80 16.81 -11.66 8.53
C GLN A 80 15.36 -11.59 8.03
N LEU A 81 15.00 -12.42 7.06
CA LEU A 81 13.63 -12.46 6.53
C LEU A 81 12.64 -12.90 7.61
N LYS A 82 12.97 -13.92 8.40
CA LYS A 82 12.18 -14.33 9.56
C LYS A 82 11.96 -13.18 10.53
N GLY A 83 13.00 -12.41 10.83
CA GLY A 83 12.95 -11.26 11.73
C GLY A 83 12.03 -10.16 11.18
N SER A 84 12.20 -9.78 9.92
CA SER A 84 11.39 -8.79 9.22
C SER A 84 9.91 -9.23 9.12
N SER A 85 9.64 -10.49 8.78
CA SER A 85 8.29 -11.04 8.79
C SER A 85 7.68 -11.08 10.19
N SER A 86 8.49 -11.38 11.21
CA SER A 86 8.01 -11.39 12.60
C SER A 86 7.62 -9.98 13.06
N SER A 87 8.38 -8.94 12.72
CA SER A 87 8.10 -7.58 13.18
C SER A 87 6.80 -7.00 12.62
N VAL A 88 6.37 -7.45 11.44
CA VAL A 88 5.10 -7.05 10.81
C VAL A 88 3.95 -8.03 11.00
N GLY A 89 4.18 -9.13 11.72
CA GLY A 89 3.17 -10.17 11.93
C GLY A 89 2.82 -11.00 10.70
N ALA A 90 3.72 -11.09 9.71
CA ALA A 90 3.56 -11.94 8.53
C ALA A 90 3.76 -13.42 8.87
N SER A 91 2.72 -14.04 9.41
CA SER A 91 2.79 -15.34 10.10
C SER A 91 3.27 -16.49 9.22
N HIS A 92 2.68 -16.66 8.03
CA HIS A 92 3.06 -17.76 7.13
C HIS A 92 4.50 -17.64 6.62
N ILE A 93 4.94 -16.42 6.29
CA ILE A 93 6.32 -16.17 5.84
C ILE A 93 7.30 -16.49 6.96
N LYS A 94 7.00 -16.03 8.19
CA LYS A 94 7.77 -16.36 9.39
C LYS A 94 7.88 -17.87 9.58
N GLN A 95 6.77 -18.60 9.44
CA GLN A 95 6.74 -20.05 9.64
C GLN A 95 7.55 -20.79 8.56
N ALA A 96 7.40 -20.41 7.29
CA ALA A 96 8.18 -20.98 6.20
C ALA A 96 9.69 -20.71 6.35
N CYS A 97 10.08 -19.56 6.92
CA CYS A 97 11.48 -19.27 7.23
C CYS A 97 12.04 -20.17 8.35
N ILE A 98 11.22 -20.61 9.30
CA ILE A 98 11.64 -21.56 10.35
C ILE A 98 11.97 -22.91 9.74
N GLU A 99 11.11 -23.40 8.83
CA GLU A 99 11.33 -24.65 8.11
C GLU A 99 12.54 -24.57 7.17
N PHE A 100 12.67 -23.47 6.42
CA PHE A 100 13.82 -23.23 5.54
C PHE A 100 15.14 -23.34 6.33
N ARG A 101 15.17 -22.81 7.54
CA ARG A 101 16.36 -22.88 8.40
C ARG A 101 16.86 -24.31 8.64
N GLN A 102 15.95 -25.27 8.82
CA GLN A 102 16.29 -26.68 9.03
C GLN A 102 17.01 -27.25 7.81
N PHE A 103 16.53 -26.94 6.60
CA PHE A 103 17.19 -27.37 5.37
C PHE A 103 18.56 -26.71 5.15
N CYS A 104 18.77 -25.50 5.66
CA CYS A 104 20.10 -24.88 5.68
C CYS A 104 21.07 -25.65 6.59
N GLU A 105 20.63 -26.06 7.77
CA GLU A 105 21.43 -26.84 8.73
C GLU A 105 21.78 -28.23 8.17
N ASP A 106 20.85 -28.85 7.46
CA ASP A 106 21.03 -30.16 6.80
C ASP A 106 21.83 -30.08 5.48
N ASN A 107 22.23 -28.88 5.03
CA ASN A 107 22.84 -28.64 3.72
C ASN A 107 22.02 -29.21 2.55
N ASN A 108 20.68 -29.15 2.66
CA ASN A 108 19.76 -29.71 1.69
C ASN A 108 19.32 -28.66 0.66
N LYS A 109 19.98 -28.64 -0.51
CA LYS A 109 19.69 -27.70 -1.58
C LYS A 109 18.26 -27.78 -2.09
N GLU A 110 17.73 -28.99 -2.29
CA GLU A 110 16.37 -29.18 -2.81
C GLU A 110 15.31 -28.69 -1.80
N GLY A 111 15.51 -29.00 -0.52
CA GLY A 111 14.68 -28.49 0.57
C GLY A 111 14.68 -26.96 0.62
N CYS A 112 15.87 -26.35 0.58
CA CYS A 112 16.03 -24.89 0.52
C CYS A 112 15.33 -24.24 -0.68
N LEU A 113 15.43 -24.85 -1.87
CA LEU A 113 14.75 -24.37 -3.08
C LEU A 113 13.23 -24.49 -2.96
N HIS A 114 12.75 -25.60 -2.41
CA HIS A 114 11.32 -25.81 -2.16
C HIS A 114 10.76 -24.76 -1.19
N THR A 115 11.42 -24.57 -0.05
CA THR A 115 10.99 -23.56 0.95
C THR A 115 11.16 -22.14 0.44
N LEU A 116 12.18 -21.82 -0.36
CA LEU A 116 12.30 -20.51 -1.00
C LEU A 116 11.07 -20.22 -1.89
N ASN A 117 10.62 -21.20 -2.67
CA ASN A 117 9.43 -21.03 -3.52
C ASN A 117 8.16 -20.86 -2.68
N LEU A 118 8.03 -21.59 -1.57
CA LEU A 118 6.94 -21.40 -0.61
C LEU A 118 6.94 -19.99 -0.02
N VAL A 119 8.10 -19.50 0.41
CA VAL A 119 8.26 -18.14 0.96
C VAL A 119 7.89 -17.08 -0.08
N LYS A 120 8.33 -17.24 -1.33
CA LYS A 120 7.95 -16.34 -2.44
C LYS A 120 6.43 -16.35 -2.68
N HIS A 121 5.80 -17.52 -2.65
CA HIS A 121 4.36 -17.64 -2.81
C HIS A 121 3.59 -16.91 -1.70
N GLU A 122 3.94 -17.16 -0.43
CA GLU A 122 3.29 -16.49 0.71
C GLU A 122 3.58 -14.98 0.73
N TYR A 123 4.77 -14.56 0.33
CA TYR A 123 5.09 -13.14 0.13
C TYR A 123 4.19 -12.49 -0.91
N CYS A 124 4.03 -13.09 -2.10
CA CYS A 124 3.16 -12.56 -3.15
C CYS A 124 1.70 -12.44 -2.70
N ARG A 125 1.19 -13.43 -1.97
CA ARG A 125 -0.17 -13.41 -1.39
C ARG A 125 -0.34 -12.26 -0.41
N LEU A 126 0.61 -12.10 0.50
CA LEU A 126 0.57 -11.04 1.50
C LEU A 126 0.70 -9.65 0.87
N ARG A 127 1.70 -9.48 -0.02
CA ARG A 127 2.01 -8.22 -0.70
C ARG A 127 0.80 -7.65 -1.44
N THR A 128 0.09 -8.47 -2.21
CA THR A 128 -1.10 -8.02 -2.97
C THR A 128 -2.15 -7.37 -2.05
N LYS A 129 -2.36 -7.95 -0.86
CA LYS A 129 -3.31 -7.41 0.12
C LYS A 129 -2.77 -6.17 0.83
N PHE A 130 -1.48 -6.15 1.15
CA PHE A 130 -0.80 -4.97 1.68
C PHE A 130 -0.86 -3.77 0.73
N GLU A 131 -0.62 -3.97 -0.56
CA GLU A 131 -0.74 -2.90 -1.57
C GLU A 131 -2.16 -2.33 -1.63
N THR A 132 -3.17 -3.21 -1.62
CA THR A 132 -4.59 -2.80 -1.57
C THR A 132 -4.88 -1.97 -0.32
N MET A 133 -4.31 -2.36 0.83
CA MET A 133 -4.50 -1.66 2.10
C MET A 133 -3.83 -0.29 2.12
N VAL A 134 -2.57 -0.19 1.65
CA VAL A 134 -1.84 1.08 1.54
C VAL A 134 -2.56 2.05 0.61
N GLN A 135 -2.98 1.59 -0.58
CA GLN A 135 -3.73 2.42 -1.54
C GLN A 135 -5.05 2.93 -0.94
N GLY A 136 -5.77 2.07 -0.21
CA GLY A 136 -7.01 2.47 0.45
C GLY A 136 -6.78 3.48 1.59
N TRP A 137 -5.71 3.33 2.36
CA TRP A 137 -5.35 4.29 3.42
C TRP A 137 -4.90 5.64 2.88
N GLU A 138 -4.11 5.66 1.82
CA GLU A 138 -3.71 6.90 1.15
C GLU A 138 -4.94 7.61 0.57
N GLY A 139 -5.84 6.88 -0.09
CA GLY A 139 -7.10 7.42 -0.60
C GLY A 139 -7.99 8.01 0.50
N ALA A 140 -8.11 7.32 1.64
CA ALA A 140 -8.83 7.83 2.81
C ALA A 140 -8.15 9.05 3.43
N ARG A 141 -6.82 9.08 3.50
CA ARG A 141 -6.05 10.20 4.03
C ARG A 141 -6.17 11.45 3.17
N TYR A 142 -6.12 11.30 1.84
CA TYR A 142 -6.37 12.39 0.90
C TYR A 142 -7.80 12.93 1.01
N ALA A 143 -8.81 12.05 1.13
CA ALA A 143 -10.20 12.47 1.29
C ALA A 143 -10.42 13.25 2.60
N ASN A 144 -9.84 12.78 3.71
CA ASN A 144 -9.91 13.47 5.01
C ASN A 144 -9.16 14.79 5.00
N PHE A 145 -7.94 14.83 4.42
CA PHE A 145 -7.17 16.07 4.28
C PHE A 145 -7.94 17.12 3.46
N LEU A 146 -8.55 16.72 2.35
CA LEU A 146 -9.39 17.62 1.56
C LEU A 146 -10.59 18.11 2.37
N TRP A 147 -11.27 17.22 3.11
CA TRP A 147 -12.40 17.60 3.95
C TRP A 147 -12.01 18.60 5.04
N ASP A 148 -10.91 18.36 5.77
CA ASP A 148 -10.43 19.25 6.81
C ASP A 148 -10.03 20.61 6.23
N TYR A 149 -9.42 20.62 5.04
CA TYR A 149 -9.09 21.82 4.30
C TYR A 149 -10.33 22.61 3.88
N PHE A 150 -11.39 21.93 3.42
CA PHE A 150 -12.68 22.55 3.11
C PHE A 150 -13.38 23.07 4.38
N ALA A 151 -13.34 22.32 5.47
CA ALA A 151 -13.97 22.66 6.75
C ALA A 151 -13.32 23.88 7.43
N GLN A 152 -12.04 24.14 7.14
CA GLN A 152 -11.31 25.34 7.59
C GLN A 152 -11.69 26.63 6.83
N GLY A 153 -12.65 26.57 5.89
CA GLY A 153 -13.29 27.77 5.36
C GLY A 153 -12.45 28.61 4.39
N LEU A 154 -11.50 28.00 3.67
CA LEU A 154 -10.90 28.70 2.53
C LEU A 154 -11.96 28.89 1.42
N LYS A 155 -12.18 30.15 1.01
CA LYS A 155 -13.24 30.54 0.08
C LYS A 155 -13.19 29.69 -1.22
N PRO A 156 -14.34 29.21 -1.73
CA PRO A 156 -14.44 28.38 -2.94
C PRO A 156 -13.63 28.89 -4.14
N LEU A 157 -13.54 30.21 -4.31
CA LEU A 157 -12.78 30.87 -5.38
C LEU A 157 -11.27 30.52 -5.40
N ALA A 158 -10.65 30.31 -4.23
CA ALA A 158 -9.23 29.92 -4.17
C ALA A 158 -9.03 28.45 -4.58
N PHE A 159 -10.03 27.60 -4.34
CA PHE A 159 -9.99 26.18 -4.70
C PHE A 159 -10.22 25.97 -6.20
N ALA A 160 -11.21 26.66 -6.78
CA ALA A 160 -11.48 26.61 -8.23
C ALA A 160 -10.25 27.06 -9.04
N THR A 161 -9.52 28.08 -8.56
CA THR A 161 -8.31 28.56 -9.21
C THR A 161 -7.14 27.58 -9.11
N VAL A 162 -6.94 26.96 -7.94
CA VAL A 162 -5.89 25.93 -7.72
C VAL A 162 -6.16 24.66 -8.53
N LEU A 163 -7.39 24.13 -8.50
CA LEU A 163 -7.78 22.99 -9.34
C LEU A 163 -7.71 23.34 -10.83
N ALA A 164 -8.13 24.53 -11.24
CA ALA A 164 -8.00 24.94 -12.63
C ALA A 164 -6.53 25.07 -13.06
N SER A 165 -5.63 25.55 -12.19
CA SER A 165 -4.18 25.55 -12.48
C SER A 165 -3.59 24.14 -12.53
N ALA A 166 -3.98 23.24 -11.63
CA ALA A 166 -3.53 21.86 -11.63
C ALA A 166 -4.04 21.09 -12.86
N ALA A 167 -5.31 21.27 -13.23
CA ALA A 167 -5.91 20.71 -14.44
C ALA A 167 -5.22 21.26 -15.70
N ARG A 168 -4.91 22.57 -15.76
CA ARG A 168 -4.16 23.17 -16.88
C ARG A 168 -2.74 22.62 -16.99
N ALA A 169 -2.02 22.53 -15.86
CA ALA A 169 -0.67 21.97 -15.82
C ALA A 169 -0.65 20.50 -16.30
N TRP A 170 -1.63 19.71 -15.85
CA TRP A 170 -1.80 18.32 -16.26
C TRP A 170 -2.17 18.18 -17.75
N LEU A 171 -3.04 19.06 -18.28
CA LEU A 171 -3.38 19.11 -19.71
C LEU A 171 -2.17 19.50 -20.59
N GLN A 172 -1.29 20.35 -20.07
CA GLN A 172 -0.09 20.79 -20.77
C GLN A 172 1.00 19.71 -20.76
N LEU A 173 1.17 19.00 -19.65
CA LEU A 173 2.08 17.85 -19.51
C LEU A 173 1.62 16.64 -20.35
N SER A 174 0.32 16.37 -20.40
CA SER A 174 -0.24 15.27 -21.21
C SER A 174 -0.08 15.49 -22.72
N ARG A 175 -0.04 16.74 -23.19
CA ARG A 175 0.29 17.09 -24.58
C ARG A 175 1.77 16.88 -24.91
N LEU A 176 2.66 17.01 -23.93
CA LEU A 176 4.11 16.84 -24.10
C LEU A 176 4.53 15.37 -24.09
N LEU A 177 3.80 14.50 -23.38
CA LEU A 177 4.21 13.12 -23.13
C LEU A 177 3.63 12.06 -24.08
N GLY A 178 2.70 12.41 -24.98
CA GLY A 178 2.11 11.46 -25.92
C GLY A 178 1.17 10.46 -25.22
N GLN A 179 -0.12 10.52 -25.54
CA GLN A 179 -1.19 9.88 -24.78
C GLN A 179 -1.13 8.33 -24.77
N SER A 180 -1.04 7.72 -23.58
CA SER A 180 -1.46 6.33 -23.36
C SER A 180 -2.92 6.28 -22.88
N LEU A 181 -3.68 5.28 -23.34
CA LEU A 181 -5.14 5.19 -23.17
C LEU A 181 -5.64 5.14 -21.71
N THR A 182 -4.79 4.84 -20.73
CA THR A 182 -5.17 4.79 -19.30
C THR A 182 -5.39 6.18 -18.67
N MET A 183 -4.88 7.24 -19.30
CA MET A 183 -4.98 8.62 -18.81
C MET A 183 -6.31 9.31 -19.16
N LEU A 184 -7.08 8.78 -20.11
CA LEU A 184 -8.38 9.35 -20.50
C LEU A 184 -9.46 9.15 -19.43
N GLY A 185 -9.40 8.05 -18.68
CA GLY A 185 -10.35 7.77 -17.59
C GLY A 185 -10.23 8.76 -16.44
N LEU A 186 -9.00 9.06 -16.01
CA LEU A 186 -8.71 10.09 -14.99
C LEU A 186 -9.03 11.50 -15.50
N ALA A 187 -8.80 11.78 -16.79
CA ALA A 187 -9.19 13.07 -17.39
C ALA A 187 -10.70 13.29 -17.31
N HIS A 188 -11.49 12.27 -17.65
CA HIS A 188 -12.94 12.35 -17.65
C HIS A 188 -13.49 12.49 -16.23
N TRP A 189 -12.96 11.69 -15.29
CA TRP A 189 -13.32 11.80 -13.88
C TRP A 189 -12.98 13.18 -13.27
N LEU A 190 -11.82 13.75 -13.62
CA LEU A 190 -11.45 15.11 -13.20
C LEU A 190 -12.34 16.18 -13.84
N LEU A 191 -12.70 16.04 -15.12
CA LEU A 191 -13.63 16.94 -15.80
C LEU A 191 -15.03 16.90 -15.18
N ASP A 192 -15.53 15.72 -14.86
CA ASP A 192 -16.82 15.55 -14.18
C ASP A 192 -16.80 16.13 -12.76
N LEU A 193 -15.69 15.95 -12.03
CA LEU A 193 -15.52 16.53 -10.71
C LEU A 193 -15.49 18.07 -10.78
N ILE A 194 -14.77 18.64 -11.75
CA ILE A 194 -14.68 20.08 -11.98
C ILE A 194 -16.07 20.63 -12.38
N LEU A 195 -16.76 20.00 -13.32
CA LEU A 195 -18.09 20.42 -13.75
C LEU A 195 -19.10 20.34 -12.61
N SER A 196 -19.05 19.28 -11.80
CA SER A 196 -19.90 19.13 -10.62
C SER A 196 -19.65 20.23 -9.58
N THR A 197 -18.38 20.55 -9.30
CA THR A 197 -18.02 21.66 -8.40
C THR A 197 -18.48 23.02 -8.93
N SER A 198 -18.36 23.27 -10.24
CA SER A 198 -18.82 24.53 -10.85
C SER A 198 -20.34 24.71 -10.82
N MET A 199 -21.10 23.62 -10.98
CA MET A 199 -22.56 23.64 -10.87
C MET A 199 -23.03 23.83 -9.42
N LEU A 200 -22.29 23.29 -8.45
CA LEU A 200 -22.53 23.53 -7.03
C LEU A 200 -22.28 25.00 -6.66
N GLU A 201 -21.19 25.60 -7.16
CA GLU A 201 -20.90 27.02 -6.95
C GLU A 201 -22.00 27.94 -7.53
N GLN A 202 -22.50 27.65 -8.73
CA GLN A 202 -23.60 28.41 -9.33
C GLN A 202 -24.90 28.31 -8.52
N ARG A 203 -25.19 27.13 -7.96
CA ARG A 203 -26.37 26.92 -7.10
C ARG A 203 -26.27 27.64 -5.77
N ILE A 204 -25.07 27.72 -5.19
CA ILE A 204 -24.82 28.45 -3.94
C ILE A 204 -24.97 29.96 -4.18
N GLN A 205 -24.38 30.51 -5.24
CA GLN A 205 -24.54 31.92 -5.61
C GLN A 205 -25.99 32.30 -5.95
N ALA A 206 -26.74 31.39 -6.59
CA ALA A 206 -28.17 31.57 -6.87
C ALA A 206 -29.04 31.53 -5.60
N TYR A 207 -28.56 30.91 -4.51
CA TYR A 207 -29.24 30.87 -3.22
C TYR A 207 -28.95 32.12 -2.39
N GLU A 208 -27.70 32.58 -2.39
CA GLU A 208 -27.27 33.81 -1.69
C GLU A 208 -27.86 35.09 -2.31
N SER A 209 -28.11 35.11 -3.62
CA SER A 209 -28.74 36.25 -4.31
C SER A 209 -30.26 36.35 -4.11
N LYS A 210 -30.88 35.37 -3.43
CA LYS A 210 -32.31 35.36 -3.09
C LYS A 210 -32.59 35.68 -1.61
N GLN A 211 -31.56 35.90 -0.80
CA GLN A 211 -31.65 36.51 0.53
C GLN A 211 -31.36 38.00 0.45
#